data_AF-A0A7Z0SE54-F1
#
_entry.id   AF-A0A7Z0SE54-F1
#
_cell.length_a   1.000
_cell.length_b   1.000
_cell.length_c   1.000
_cell.angle_alpha   90.00
_cell.angle_beta   90.00
_cell.angle_gamma   90.00
#
_symmetry.space_group_name_H-M   'P 1'
#
loop_
_entity.id
_entity.type
_entity.pdbx_description
1 polymer ?
#
loop_
_entity_poly.entity_id
_entity_poly.type
_entity_poly.pdbx_seq_one_letter_code
_entity_poly.pdbx_strand_id
1 'polypeptide(L)'
;MHNLYEAELKAARNLSSDAEALSHLSSILRSLLQTAAVCAIEIVQHATPAVDSELDLSRFIDRFGHPSDGLPIEVLDSLVPVIRGLVSRQYFRGWFEPVKVHEKPLVTALGEWLVFRNKRLGHGVVDGPMAASWVTKTDALINRVLEDGVGVIPAYNNGELVITIGDAKVRLTTPLVLDSRPVVITKIAPTRGIWKLHAQLLSLSNAREVVADISANSVFCNDEPKGERFKWSDVPVTGGTS
;
A
#
# COMPACT_ATOMS: atom_id res chain seq x y z
N MET A 1 -1.18 -6.99 -12.51
CA MET A 1 -1.41 -7.67 -11.22
C MET A 1 -2.86 -8.10 -11.02
N HIS A 2 -3.85 -7.54 -11.72
CA HIS A 2 -5.28 -7.91 -11.60
C HIS A 2 -5.52 -9.43 -11.55
N ASN A 3 -5.07 -10.15 -12.57
CA ASN A 3 -5.24 -11.61 -12.66
C ASN A 3 -4.60 -12.38 -11.48
N LEU A 4 -3.54 -11.86 -10.88
CA LEU A 4 -2.89 -12.51 -9.72
C LEU A 4 -3.79 -12.40 -8.48
N TYR A 5 -4.40 -11.24 -8.25
CA TYR A 5 -5.34 -11.04 -7.15
C TYR A 5 -6.66 -11.79 -7.37
N GLU A 6 -7.17 -11.83 -8.61
CA GLU A 6 -8.36 -12.64 -8.94
C GLU A 6 -8.14 -14.13 -8.68
N ALA A 7 -6.93 -14.64 -8.96
CA ALA A 7 -6.59 -16.04 -8.67
C ALA A 7 -6.62 -16.32 -7.15
N GLU A 8 -6.03 -15.46 -6.33
CA GLU A 8 -6.06 -15.58 -4.87
C GLU A 8 -7.47 -15.40 -4.30
N LEU A 9 -8.26 -14.48 -4.86
CA LEU A 9 -9.66 -14.29 -4.49
C LEU A 9 -10.52 -15.52 -4.79
N LYS A 10 -10.33 -16.12 -5.97
CA LYS A 10 -10.98 -17.38 -6.33
C LYS A 10 -10.58 -18.51 -5.38
N ALA A 11 -9.31 -18.58 -4.98
CA ALA A 11 -8.85 -19.56 -4.01
C ALA A 11 -9.50 -19.36 -2.64
N ALA A 12 -9.60 -18.11 -2.16
CA ALA A 12 -10.28 -17.78 -0.91
C ALA A 12 -11.75 -18.20 -0.89
N ARG A 13 -12.49 -17.95 -1.99
CA ARG A 13 -13.91 -18.31 -2.15
C ARG A 13 -14.19 -19.81 -2.13
N ASN A 14 -13.18 -20.63 -2.40
CA ASN A 14 -13.31 -22.09 -2.40
C ASN A 14 -13.02 -22.73 -1.03
N LEU A 15 -12.65 -21.95 -0.01
CA LEU A 15 -12.44 -22.46 1.34
C LEU A 15 -13.79 -22.77 2.00
N SER A 16 -13.85 -23.89 2.71
CA SER A 16 -15.08 -24.33 3.40
C SER A 16 -15.31 -23.62 4.73
N SER A 17 -14.27 -23.04 5.33
CA SER A 17 -14.31 -22.35 6.61
C SER A 17 -14.33 -20.84 6.40
N ASP A 18 -15.38 -20.17 6.89
CA ASP A 18 -15.47 -18.71 6.84
C ASP A 18 -14.32 -18.03 7.58
N ALA A 19 -13.80 -18.65 8.65
CA ALA A 19 -12.66 -18.11 9.38
C ALA A 19 -11.37 -18.17 8.56
N GLU A 20 -11.13 -19.27 7.85
CA GLU A 20 -9.98 -19.42 6.96
C GLU A 20 -10.11 -18.48 5.75
N ALA A 21 -11.31 -18.44 5.13
CA ALA A 21 -11.62 -17.54 4.04
C ALA A 21 -11.37 -16.09 4.43
N LEU A 22 -11.89 -15.67 5.59
CA LEU A 22 -11.70 -14.31 6.10
C LEU A 22 -10.23 -13.97 6.33
N SER A 23 -9.46 -14.90 6.92
CA SER A 23 -8.03 -14.71 7.14
C SER A 23 -7.27 -14.45 5.82
N HIS A 24 -7.57 -15.25 4.79
CA HIS A 24 -6.94 -15.07 3.48
C HIS A 24 -7.43 -13.81 2.76
N LEU A 25 -8.74 -13.54 2.76
CA LEU A 25 -9.32 -12.31 2.21
C LEU A 25 -8.71 -11.07 2.84
N SER A 26 -8.50 -11.05 4.16
CA SER A 26 -7.81 -9.95 4.84
C SER A 26 -6.36 -9.79 4.38
N SER A 27 -5.66 -10.89 4.08
CA SER A 27 -4.31 -10.84 3.52
C SER A 27 -4.30 -10.30 2.09
N ILE A 28 -5.27 -10.71 1.26
CA ILE A 28 -5.48 -10.19 -0.10
C ILE A 28 -5.72 -8.68 -0.04
N LEU A 29 -6.69 -8.23 0.76
CA LEU A 29 -7.04 -6.81 0.87
C LEU A 29 -5.85 -5.98 1.37
N ARG A 30 -5.10 -6.48 2.36
CA ARG A 30 -3.90 -5.80 2.87
C ARG A 30 -2.83 -5.64 1.78
N SER A 31 -2.51 -6.71 1.05
CA SER A 31 -1.56 -6.66 -0.07
C SER A 31 -2.04 -5.69 -1.17
N LEU A 32 -3.33 -5.73 -1.49
CA LEU A 32 -3.94 -4.91 -2.54
C LEU A 32 -3.89 -3.42 -2.19
N LEU A 33 -4.22 -3.06 -0.95
CA LEU A 33 -4.14 -1.68 -0.47
C LEU A 33 -2.69 -1.19 -0.40
N GLN A 34 -1.76 -2.02 0.08
CA GLN A 34 -0.33 -1.68 0.06
C GLN A 34 0.17 -1.42 -1.36
N THR A 35 -0.21 -2.28 -2.31
CA THR A 35 0.08 -2.08 -3.74
C THR A 35 -0.47 -0.75 -4.21
N ALA A 36 -1.75 -0.48 -3.99
CA ALA A 36 -2.40 0.77 -4.37
C ALA A 36 -1.70 2.01 -3.79
N ALA A 37 -1.29 1.96 -2.52
CA ALA A 37 -0.60 3.04 -1.84
C ALA A 37 0.81 3.29 -2.39
N VAL A 38 1.61 2.22 -2.59
CA VAL A 38 2.93 2.32 -3.22
C VAL A 38 2.81 2.90 -4.63
N CYS A 39 1.81 2.44 -5.39
CA CYS A 39 1.51 2.95 -6.71
C CYS A 39 1.20 4.45 -6.69
N ALA A 40 0.35 4.90 -5.75
CA ALA A 40 0.05 6.32 -5.60
C ALA A 40 1.29 7.17 -5.28
N ILE A 41 2.16 6.70 -4.40
CA ILE A 41 3.42 7.38 -4.05
C ILE A 41 4.32 7.50 -5.30
N GLU A 42 4.56 6.39 -6.01
CA GLU A 42 5.40 6.42 -7.21
C GLU A 42 4.78 7.27 -8.34
N ILE A 43 3.46 7.29 -8.50
CA ILE A 43 2.79 8.19 -9.46
C ILE A 43 3.06 9.65 -9.11
N VAL A 44 2.87 10.05 -7.85
CA VAL A 44 3.07 11.46 -7.44
C VAL A 44 4.54 11.86 -7.59
N GLN A 45 5.49 11.01 -7.22
CA GLN A 45 6.91 11.27 -7.40
C GLN A 45 7.27 11.53 -8.88
N HIS A 46 6.77 10.67 -9.78
CA HIS A 46 7.18 10.71 -11.19
C HIS A 46 6.37 11.70 -12.03
N ALA A 47 5.07 11.82 -11.80
CA ALA A 47 4.17 12.62 -12.62
C ALA A 47 3.95 14.04 -12.07
N THR A 48 4.22 14.28 -10.78
CA THR A 48 4.00 15.57 -10.12
C THR A 48 5.17 16.00 -9.23
N PRO A 49 6.42 16.04 -9.75
CA PRO A 49 7.62 16.25 -8.93
C PRO A 49 7.65 17.61 -8.19
N ALA A 50 6.92 18.62 -8.67
CA ALA A 50 6.84 19.93 -8.01
C ALA A 50 5.97 19.96 -6.74
N VAL A 51 5.17 18.92 -6.49
CA VAL A 51 4.20 18.87 -5.36
C VAL A 51 4.74 18.03 -4.19
N ASP A 52 5.82 17.29 -4.41
CA ASP A 52 6.48 16.48 -3.38
C ASP A 52 6.88 17.33 -2.16
N SER A 53 7.35 18.56 -2.38
CA SER A 53 7.72 19.51 -1.32
C SER A 53 6.55 19.99 -0.44
N GLU A 54 5.30 19.85 -0.90
CA GLU A 54 4.11 20.32 -0.18
C GLU A 54 3.33 19.18 0.49
N LEU A 55 3.37 17.96 -0.06
CA LEU A 55 2.62 16.80 0.45
C LEU A 55 3.33 16.01 1.55
N ASP A 56 4.61 16.30 1.79
CA ASP A 56 5.50 15.57 2.71
C ASP A 56 5.36 14.06 2.48
N LEU A 57 5.70 13.58 1.28
CA LEU A 57 5.69 12.14 0.98
C LEU A 57 6.62 11.35 1.90
N SER A 58 7.66 12.02 2.42
CA SER A 58 8.64 11.44 3.34
C SER A 58 7.99 10.78 4.56
N ARG A 59 6.93 11.38 5.11
CA ARG A 59 6.19 10.81 6.26
C ARG A 59 5.54 9.46 5.94
N PHE A 60 5.08 9.26 4.72
CA PHE A 60 4.47 8.01 4.29
C PHE A 60 5.54 6.96 3.99
N ILE A 61 6.59 7.38 3.28
CA ILE A 61 7.75 6.56 2.94
C ILE A 61 8.39 5.99 4.23
N ASP A 62 8.64 6.82 5.23
CA ASP A 62 9.22 6.41 6.51
C ASP A 62 8.35 5.36 7.24
N ARG A 63 7.03 5.53 7.17
CA ARG A 63 6.08 4.63 7.84
C ARG A 63 5.93 3.28 7.14
N PHE A 64 6.29 3.17 5.86
CA PHE A 64 6.46 1.88 5.19
C PHE A 64 7.69 1.11 5.69
N GLY A 65 8.51 1.71 6.56
CA GLY A 65 9.46 0.99 7.39
C GLY A 65 8.82 -0.12 8.22
N HIS A 66 7.61 0.12 8.75
CA HIS A 66 6.78 -0.88 9.44
C HIS A 66 5.31 -0.52 9.20
N PRO A 67 4.74 -0.86 8.03
CA PRO A 67 3.43 -0.37 7.63
C PRO A 67 2.34 -0.92 8.54
N SER A 68 1.53 -0.04 9.12
CA SER A 68 0.28 -0.43 9.79
C SER A 68 -0.81 -0.69 8.75
N ASP A 69 -1.85 -1.45 9.13
CA ASP A 69 -2.97 -1.73 8.22
C ASP A 69 -3.76 -0.47 7.82
N GLY A 70 -3.66 0.61 8.60
CA GLY A 70 -4.28 1.89 8.28
C GLY A 70 -3.46 2.77 7.33
N LEU A 71 -2.13 2.57 7.27
CA LEU A 71 -1.23 3.42 6.49
C LEU A 71 -1.62 3.48 5.00
N PRO A 72 -1.91 2.36 4.30
CA PRO A 72 -2.29 2.42 2.91
C PRO A 72 -3.54 3.26 2.63
N ILE A 73 -4.53 3.21 3.53
CA ILE A 73 -5.76 4.00 3.40
C ILE A 73 -5.44 5.50 3.56
N GLU A 74 -4.62 5.86 4.54
CA GLU A 74 -4.20 7.25 4.78
C GLU A 74 -3.40 7.84 3.61
N VAL A 75 -2.52 7.04 3.01
CA VAL A 75 -1.77 7.41 1.80
C VAL A 75 -2.74 7.69 0.66
N LEU A 76 -3.66 6.77 0.38
CA LEU A 76 -4.64 6.93 -0.70
C LEU A 76 -5.56 8.13 -0.46
N ASP A 77 -6.02 8.33 0.77
CA ASP A 77 -6.86 9.48 1.13
C ASP A 77 -6.16 10.82 0.86
N SER A 78 -4.85 10.86 1.07
CA SER A 78 -4.04 12.06 0.81
C SER A 78 -3.69 12.24 -0.67
N LEU A 79 -3.39 11.16 -1.39
CA LEU A 79 -2.81 11.24 -2.75
C LEU A 79 -3.85 11.12 -3.87
N VAL A 80 -5.02 10.52 -3.62
CA VAL A 80 -6.09 10.45 -4.65
C VAL A 80 -6.51 11.84 -5.15
N PRO A 81 -6.75 12.87 -4.30
CA PRO A 81 -7.08 14.21 -4.76
C PRO A 81 -5.99 14.84 -5.64
N VAL A 82 -4.73 14.61 -5.28
CA VAL A 82 -3.54 15.15 -5.96
C VAL A 82 -3.44 14.55 -7.37
N ILE A 83 -3.50 13.22 -7.47
CA ILE A 83 -3.44 12.52 -8.74
C ILE A 83 -4.65 12.90 -9.61
N ARG A 84 -5.84 13.07 -9.03
CA ARG A 84 -7.03 13.55 -9.75
C ARG A 84 -6.88 14.98 -10.29
N GLY A 85 -6.25 15.86 -9.52
CA GLY A 85 -6.05 17.25 -9.89
C GLY A 85 -4.99 17.45 -10.98
N LEU A 86 -3.95 16.64 -10.95
CA LEU A 86 -2.72 16.89 -11.72
C LEU A 86 -2.41 15.85 -12.80
N VAL A 87 -2.89 14.61 -12.65
CA VAL A 87 -2.56 13.51 -13.55
C VAL A 87 -3.79 13.04 -14.31
N SER A 88 -4.84 12.61 -13.61
CA SER A 88 -6.08 12.15 -14.23
C SER A 88 -7.28 12.24 -13.29
N ARG A 89 -8.28 13.03 -13.68
CA ARG A 89 -9.57 13.18 -12.97
C ARG A 89 -10.33 11.85 -12.78
N GLN A 90 -9.96 10.82 -13.54
CA GLN A 90 -10.57 9.49 -13.50
C GLN A 90 -9.92 8.56 -12.48
N TYR A 91 -8.79 8.95 -11.88
CA TYR A 91 -8.06 8.12 -10.94
C TYR A 91 -8.93 7.66 -9.79
N PHE A 92 -8.95 6.36 -9.56
CA PHE A 92 -9.59 5.71 -8.41
C PHE A 92 -11.02 6.20 -8.14
N ARG A 93 -11.87 6.22 -9.16
CA ARG A 93 -13.29 6.54 -9.00
C ARG A 93 -13.95 5.65 -7.95
N GLY A 94 -14.84 6.23 -7.16
CA GLY A 94 -15.49 5.56 -6.03
C GLY A 94 -14.75 5.65 -4.69
N TRP A 95 -13.58 6.29 -4.64
CA TRP A 95 -12.85 6.51 -3.39
C TRP A 95 -13.62 7.41 -2.41
N PHE A 96 -13.91 8.65 -2.82
CA PHE A 96 -14.64 9.66 -2.02
C PHE A 96 -16.13 9.72 -2.33
N GLU A 97 -16.50 9.34 -3.54
CA GLU A 97 -17.85 9.40 -4.04
C GLU A 97 -18.52 8.01 -4.06
N PRO A 98 -19.84 7.92 -3.87
CA PRO A 98 -20.56 6.70 -4.17
C PRO A 98 -20.55 6.43 -5.67
N VAL A 99 -20.57 5.14 -6.03
CA VAL A 99 -20.78 4.70 -7.42
C VAL A 99 -22.15 4.04 -7.51
N LYS A 100 -22.74 3.93 -8.71
CA LYS A 100 -24.12 3.43 -8.89
C LYS A 100 -24.40 2.09 -8.19
N VAL A 101 -23.38 1.24 -8.08
CA VAL A 101 -23.47 -0.09 -7.47
C VAL A 101 -23.27 -0.06 -5.95
N HIS A 102 -22.66 1.01 -5.41
CA HIS A 102 -22.29 1.13 -4.01
C HIS A 102 -22.63 2.51 -3.46
N GLU A 103 -23.64 2.56 -2.57
CA GLU A 103 -24.12 3.79 -1.93
C GLU A 103 -23.07 4.46 -1.03
N LYS A 104 -22.05 3.72 -0.57
CA LYS A 104 -21.04 4.21 0.35
C LYS A 104 -19.68 4.38 -0.32
N PRO A 105 -18.99 5.53 -0.13
CA PRO A 105 -17.61 5.72 -0.57
C PRO A 105 -16.68 4.61 -0.09
N LEU A 106 -15.70 4.24 -0.91
CA LEU A 106 -14.79 3.13 -0.60
C LEU A 106 -13.97 3.42 0.66
N VAL A 107 -13.48 4.65 0.81
CA VAL A 107 -12.70 5.04 2.00
C VAL A 107 -13.47 4.80 3.31
N THR A 108 -14.77 5.10 3.32
CA THR A 108 -15.60 4.91 4.52
C THR A 108 -15.82 3.42 4.82
N ALA A 109 -16.02 2.59 3.79
CA ALA A 109 -16.18 1.15 3.96
C ALA A 109 -14.86 0.46 4.39
N LEU A 110 -13.72 0.92 3.87
CA LEU A 110 -12.40 0.48 4.31
C LEU A 110 -12.09 0.90 5.76
N GLY A 111 -12.56 2.07 6.19
CA GLY A 111 -12.47 2.50 7.59
C GLY A 111 -13.20 1.55 8.54
N GLU A 112 -14.38 1.06 8.17
CA GLU A 112 -15.10 0.05 8.96
C GLU A 112 -14.36 -1.28 9.01
N TRP A 113 -13.82 -1.72 7.87
CA TRP A 113 -12.98 -2.91 7.82
C TRP A 113 -11.74 -2.78 8.71
N LEU A 114 -11.08 -1.62 8.72
CA LEU A 114 -9.90 -1.37 9.54
C LEU A 114 -10.23 -1.45 11.05
N VAL A 115 -11.37 -0.88 11.46
CA VAL A 115 -11.84 -0.97 12.85
C VAL A 115 -12.10 -2.42 13.24
N PHE A 116 -12.78 -3.18 12.37
CA PHE A 116 -13.00 -4.61 12.60
C PHE A 116 -11.69 -5.39 12.69
N ARG A 117 -10.78 -5.19 11.72
CA ARG A 117 -9.47 -5.86 11.69
C ARG A 117 -8.70 -5.61 12.96
N ASN A 118 -8.58 -4.35 13.37
CA ASN A 118 -7.74 -3.98 14.51
C ASN A 118 -8.36 -4.37 15.86
N LYS A 119 -9.68 -4.34 16.01
CA LYS A 119 -10.34 -4.63 17.30
C LYS A 119 -10.73 -6.09 17.49
N ARG A 120 -10.85 -6.87 16.41
CA ARG A 120 -11.38 -8.24 16.45
C ARG A 120 -10.45 -9.23 15.78
N LEU A 121 -10.31 -9.14 14.46
CA LEU A 121 -9.60 -10.15 13.67
C LEU A 121 -8.12 -10.28 14.05
N GLY A 122 -7.43 -9.16 14.20
CA GLY A 122 -6.01 -9.14 14.61
C GLY A 122 -5.75 -9.67 16.01
N HIS A 123 -6.79 -9.81 16.83
CA HIS A 123 -6.73 -10.42 18.17
C HIS A 123 -7.30 -11.84 18.21
N GLY A 124 -7.73 -12.40 17.07
CA GLY A 124 -8.36 -13.72 17.01
C GLY A 124 -9.75 -13.80 17.63
N VAL A 125 -10.41 -12.66 17.89
CA VAL A 125 -11.72 -12.60 18.57
C VAL A 125 -12.84 -12.45 17.55
N VAL A 126 -13.10 -13.53 16.80
CA VAL A 126 -14.13 -13.59 15.74
C VAL A 126 -14.93 -14.87 15.90
N ASP A 127 -16.25 -14.75 16.02
CA ASP A 127 -17.17 -15.89 16.03
C ASP A 127 -17.65 -16.24 14.61
N GLY A 128 -18.33 -17.39 14.46
CA GLY A 128 -18.82 -17.88 13.16
C GLY A 128 -19.73 -16.87 12.41
N PRO A 129 -20.79 -16.33 13.04
CA PRO A 129 -21.65 -15.33 12.40
C PRO A 129 -20.90 -14.07 11.95
N MET A 130 -19.95 -13.60 12.77
CA MET A 130 -19.10 -12.45 12.43
C MET A 130 -18.18 -12.79 11.25
N ALA A 131 -17.57 -13.98 11.25
CA ALA A 131 -16.75 -14.45 10.15
C ALA A 131 -17.55 -14.47 8.84
N ALA A 132 -18.71 -15.11 8.82
CA ALA A 132 -19.59 -15.20 7.64
C ALA A 132 -19.96 -13.81 7.07
N SER A 133 -20.32 -12.86 7.97
CA SER A 133 -20.62 -11.48 7.56
C SER A 133 -19.41 -10.78 6.95
N TRP A 134 -18.24 -10.91 7.57
CA TRP A 134 -17.04 -10.21 7.14
C TRP A 134 -16.34 -10.86 5.95
N VAL A 135 -16.53 -12.16 5.69
CA VAL A 135 -16.15 -12.79 4.41
C VAL A 135 -16.82 -12.05 3.27
N THR A 136 -18.14 -11.91 3.30
CA THR A 136 -18.92 -11.25 2.24
C THR A 136 -18.50 -9.78 2.07
N LYS A 137 -18.32 -9.05 3.18
CA LYS A 137 -17.91 -7.63 3.14
C LYS A 137 -16.49 -7.45 2.62
N THR A 138 -15.55 -8.28 3.06
CA THR A 138 -14.15 -8.18 2.65
C THR A 138 -13.98 -8.57 1.18
N ASP A 139 -14.69 -9.61 0.73
CA ASP A 139 -14.76 -9.98 -0.69
C ASP A 139 -15.28 -8.81 -1.55
N ALA A 140 -16.39 -8.19 -1.15
CA ALA A 140 -16.94 -7.03 -1.83
C ALA A 140 -15.95 -5.85 -1.89
N LEU A 141 -15.21 -5.57 -0.81
CA LEU A 141 -14.18 -4.53 -0.80
C LEU A 141 -13.04 -4.83 -1.78
N ILE A 142 -12.60 -6.09 -1.87
CA ILE A 142 -11.56 -6.51 -2.82
C ILE A 142 -12.05 -6.29 -4.26
N ASN A 143 -13.26 -6.75 -4.61
CA ASN A 143 -13.78 -6.54 -5.96
C ASN A 143 -13.89 -5.05 -6.29
N ARG A 144 -14.36 -4.20 -5.36
CA ARG A 144 -14.41 -2.75 -5.57
C ARG A 144 -13.06 -2.15 -5.93
N VAL A 145 -11.99 -2.58 -5.26
CA VAL A 145 -10.64 -2.08 -5.58
C VAL A 145 -10.15 -2.62 -6.92
N LEU A 146 -10.47 -3.86 -7.27
CA LEU A 146 -10.05 -4.49 -8.53
C LEU A 146 -10.81 -3.94 -9.75
N GLU A 147 -12.13 -3.84 -9.67
CA GLU A 147 -13.02 -3.48 -10.79
C GLU A 147 -13.13 -1.96 -10.98
N ASP A 148 -13.25 -1.19 -9.89
CA ASP A 148 -13.45 0.27 -9.96
C ASP A 148 -12.13 1.07 -9.86
N GLY A 149 -11.02 0.41 -9.51
CA GLY A 149 -9.72 1.02 -9.25
C GLY A 149 -8.92 1.43 -10.49
N VAL A 150 -9.49 2.33 -11.31
CA VAL A 150 -8.81 2.85 -12.52
C VAL A 150 -7.47 3.49 -12.16
N GLY A 151 -6.39 2.93 -12.73
CA GLY A 151 -5.01 3.40 -12.54
C GLY A 151 -4.38 3.03 -11.20
N VAL A 152 -5.05 2.23 -10.37
CA VAL A 152 -4.61 1.90 -9.00
C VAL A 152 -3.76 0.64 -8.96
N ILE A 153 -4.10 -0.35 -9.80
CA ILE A 153 -3.42 -1.64 -9.85
C ILE A 153 -2.52 -1.71 -11.09
N PRO A 154 -1.21 -1.95 -10.95
CA PRO A 154 -0.29 -1.99 -12.07
C PRO A 154 -0.51 -3.23 -12.94
N ALA A 155 -0.25 -3.10 -14.24
CA ALA A 155 -0.02 -4.24 -15.11
C ALA A 155 1.28 -4.94 -14.69
N TYR A 156 1.31 -6.27 -14.77
CA TYR A 156 2.51 -7.06 -14.49
C TYR A 156 2.81 -7.93 -15.70
N ASN A 157 3.85 -7.57 -16.45
CA ASN A 157 4.22 -8.23 -17.71
C ASN A 157 5.73 -8.43 -17.73
N ASN A 158 6.19 -9.67 -17.96
CA ASN A 158 7.62 -10.01 -18.07
C ASN A 158 8.49 -9.48 -16.92
N GLY A 159 7.98 -9.52 -15.69
CA GLY A 159 8.71 -9.03 -14.52
C GLY A 159 8.61 -7.52 -14.29
N GLU A 160 8.02 -6.75 -15.20
CA GLU A 160 7.86 -5.31 -15.06
C GLU A 160 6.47 -4.94 -14.51
N LEU A 161 6.45 -3.97 -13.61
CA LEU A 161 5.25 -3.36 -13.07
C LEU A 161 5.06 -1.98 -13.68
N VAL A 162 3.91 -1.77 -14.34
CA VAL A 162 3.64 -0.52 -15.06
C VAL A 162 2.21 -0.06 -14.78
N ILE A 163 2.07 1.21 -14.43
CA ILE A 163 0.79 1.92 -14.36
C ILE A 163 0.64 2.81 -15.57
N THR A 164 -0.55 2.77 -16.17
CA THR A 164 -0.96 3.74 -17.19
C THR A 164 -2.16 4.48 -16.67
N ILE A 165 -2.08 5.80 -16.61
CA ILE A 165 -3.15 6.65 -16.10
C ILE A 165 -3.21 7.98 -16.84
N GLY A 166 -4.33 8.23 -17.53
CA GLY A 166 -4.38 9.29 -18.52
C GLY A 166 -3.29 9.06 -19.57
N ASP A 167 -2.48 10.08 -19.82
CA ASP A 167 -1.33 10.00 -20.72
C ASP A 167 -0.02 9.61 -20.00
N ALA A 168 -0.05 9.49 -18.67
CA ALA A 168 1.12 9.13 -17.87
C ALA A 168 1.34 7.62 -17.86
N LYS A 169 2.58 7.22 -18.05
CA LYS A 169 3.04 5.83 -17.91
C LYS A 169 4.16 5.77 -16.89
N VAL A 170 3.90 5.15 -15.75
CA VAL A 170 4.83 5.06 -14.62
C VAL A 170 5.29 3.61 -14.49
N ARG A 171 6.61 3.39 -14.56
CA ARG A 171 7.23 2.11 -14.28
C ARG A 171 7.56 2.07 -12.79
N LEU A 172 7.00 1.10 -12.08
CA LEU A 172 7.26 0.97 -10.65
C LEU A 172 8.65 0.39 -10.40
N THR A 173 9.31 0.93 -9.39
CA THR A 173 10.62 0.52 -8.91
C THR A 173 10.53 -0.43 -7.72
N THR A 174 9.41 -0.38 -6.99
CA THR A 174 9.17 -1.23 -5.83
C THR A 174 8.72 -2.63 -6.26
N PRO A 175 9.38 -3.72 -5.80
CA PRO A 175 9.00 -5.07 -6.18
C PRO A 175 7.73 -5.53 -5.42
N LEU A 176 6.57 -5.38 -6.05
CA LEU A 176 5.27 -5.79 -5.50
C LEU A 176 4.87 -7.23 -5.89
N VAL A 177 5.66 -7.88 -6.75
CA VAL A 177 5.52 -9.28 -7.14
C VAL A 177 6.85 -9.99 -6.94
N LEU A 178 6.85 -11.05 -6.14
CA LEU A 178 8.01 -11.92 -5.90
C LEU A 178 7.59 -13.37 -6.14
N ASP A 179 8.43 -14.16 -6.79
CA ASP A 179 8.13 -15.54 -7.17
C ASP A 179 6.78 -15.71 -7.90
N SER A 180 6.47 -14.75 -8.79
CA SER A 180 5.19 -14.67 -9.54
C SER A 180 3.94 -14.52 -8.67
N ARG A 181 4.09 -14.06 -7.42
CA ARG A 181 2.99 -13.83 -6.48
C ARG A 181 2.99 -12.38 -5.98
N PRO A 182 1.80 -11.77 -5.77
CA PRO A 182 1.71 -10.54 -5.01
C PRO A 182 2.28 -10.74 -3.62
N VAL A 183 2.69 -9.65 -2.97
CA VAL A 183 3.31 -9.72 -1.65
C VAL A 183 2.58 -8.84 -0.65
N VAL A 184 2.65 -9.23 0.62
CA VAL A 184 2.32 -8.35 1.74
C VAL A 184 3.62 -7.78 2.28
N ILE A 185 3.78 -6.46 2.18
CA ILE A 185 4.93 -5.72 2.68
C ILE A 185 4.89 -5.73 4.21
N THR A 186 5.95 -6.22 4.84
CA THR A 186 6.10 -6.22 6.31
C THR A 186 7.08 -5.14 6.77
N LYS A 187 8.06 -4.77 5.94
CA LYS A 187 9.05 -3.73 6.25
C LYS A 187 9.84 -3.31 5.01
N ILE A 188 10.16 -2.02 4.91
CA ILE A 188 11.13 -1.48 3.94
C ILE A 188 12.22 -0.73 4.69
N ALA A 189 13.47 -1.19 4.61
CA ALA A 189 14.54 -0.57 5.42
C ALA A 189 15.93 -0.77 4.81
N PRO A 190 16.89 0.13 5.10
CA PRO A 190 18.29 -0.07 4.73
C PRO A 190 18.92 -1.19 5.56
N THR A 191 19.61 -2.10 4.90
CA THR A 191 20.40 -3.18 5.51
C THR A 191 21.80 -3.14 4.91
N ARG A 192 22.79 -2.73 5.72
CA ARG A 192 24.20 -2.59 5.29
C ARG A 192 24.36 -1.71 4.04
N GLY A 193 23.63 -0.59 3.98
CA GLY A 193 23.71 0.37 2.86
C GLY A 193 22.87 0.01 1.63
N ILE A 194 22.17 -1.13 1.63
CA ILE A 194 21.24 -1.53 0.56
C ILE A 194 19.83 -1.54 1.11
N TRP A 195 18.90 -0.85 0.46
CA TRP A 195 17.49 -0.88 0.83
C TRP A 195 16.87 -2.24 0.48
N LYS A 196 16.12 -2.81 1.44
CA LYS A 196 15.48 -4.11 1.30
C LYS A 196 13.99 -4.02 1.58
N LEU A 197 13.22 -4.71 0.75
CA LEU A 197 11.81 -5.01 0.97
C LEU A 197 11.70 -6.37 1.64
N HIS A 198 11.19 -6.38 2.86
CA HIS A 198 10.77 -7.59 3.57
C HIS A 198 9.27 -7.77 3.34
N ALA A 199 8.89 -8.98 2.94
CA ALA A 199 7.50 -9.29 2.66
C ALA A 199 7.17 -10.76 2.88
N GLN A 200 5.89 -11.07 2.84
CA GLN A 200 5.36 -12.43 2.78
C GLN A 200 4.67 -12.64 1.44
N LEU A 201 4.85 -13.81 0.82
CA LEU A 201 4.11 -14.15 -0.40
C LEU A 201 2.61 -14.26 -0.09
N LEU A 202 1.77 -13.64 -0.93
CA LEU A 202 0.33 -13.85 -0.87
C LEU A 202 0.01 -15.22 -1.47
N SER A 203 -0.23 -16.20 -0.60
CA SER A 203 -0.48 -17.58 -1.00
C SER A 203 -1.09 -18.37 0.15
N LEU A 204 -2.14 -19.14 -0.14
CA LEU A 204 -2.69 -20.11 0.82
C LEU A 204 -1.74 -21.27 1.13
N SER A 205 -0.94 -21.69 0.16
CA SER A 205 -0.11 -22.90 0.29
C SER A 205 1.31 -22.62 0.74
N ASN A 206 1.80 -21.40 0.55
CA ASN A 206 3.18 -21.02 0.86
C ASN A 206 3.32 -19.52 1.05
N ALA A 207 3.00 -19.04 2.25
CA ALA A 207 3.14 -17.64 2.66
C ALA A 207 4.53 -17.31 3.24
N ARG A 208 5.60 -17.93 2.72
CA ARG A 208 6.97 -17.73 3.23
C ARG A 208 7.38 -16.26 3.22
N GLU A 209 8.27 -15.93 4.14
CA GLU A 209 8.97 -14.65 4.12
C GLU A 209 9.97 -14.60 2.97
N VAL A 210 10.06 -13.45 2.35
CA VAL A 210 10.96 -13.14 1.23
C VAL A 210 11.58 -11.77 1.46
N VAL A 211 12.80 -11.62 0.96
CA VAL A 211 13.53 -10.35 1.00
C VAL A 211 14.02 -10.04 -0.41
N ALA A 212 13.73 -8.84 -0.89
CA ALA A 212 14.18 -8.35 -2.18
C ALA A 212 14.96 -7.06 -2.00
N ASP A 213 15.99 -6.86 -2.81
CA ASP A 213 16.70 -5.59 -2.87
C ASP A 213 15.83 -4.56 -3.60
N ILE A 214 15.81 -3.33 -3.09
CA ILE A 214 15.10 -2.21 -3.70
C ILE A 214 16.11 -1.41 -4.52
N SER A 215 15.71 -0.99 -5.72
CA SER A 215 16.54 -0.14 -6.57
C SER A 215 16.87 1.19 -5.87
N ALA A 216 18.08 1.70 -6.04
CA ALA A 216 18.48 3.01 -5.54
C ALA A 216 17.61 4.16 -6.09
N ASN A 217 16.93 3.94 -7.23
CA ASN A 217 16.02 4.91 -7.83
C ASN A 217 14.58 4.81 -7.27
N SER A 218 14.35 3.97 -6.26
CA SER A 218 13.03 3.82 -5.65
C SER A 218 12.68 4.99 -4.75
N VAL A 219 11.38 5.29 -4.66
CA VAL A 219 10.84 6.30 -3.73
C VAL A 219 11.20 6.05 -2.27
N PHE A 220 11.54 4.81 -1.91
CA PHE A 220 11.97 4.46 -0.55
C PHE A 220 13.45 4.73 -0.29
N CYS A 221 14.23 5.00 -1.34
CA CYS A 221 15.66 5.25 -1.30
C CYS A 221 15.92 6.77 -1.35
N ASN A 222 15.29 7.54 -0.48
CA ASN A 222 15.59 8.98 -0.37
C ASN A 222 16.82 9.17 0.52
N ASP A 223 17.98 9.35 -0.13
CA ASP A 223 19.19 9.90 0.49
C ASP A 223 19.04 11.42 0.66
N GLU A 224 18.04 11.88 1.41
CA GLU A 224 18.26 13.16 2.08
C GLU A 224 19.20 12.86 3.24
N PRO A 225 20.42 13.43 3.28
CA PRO A 225 21.24 13.34 4.46
C PRO A 225 20.38 13.90 5.59
N LYS A 226 20.00 13.06 6.55
CA LYS A 226 19.38 13.51 7.79
C LYS A 226 20.30 14.60 8.32
N GLY A 227 19.89 15.85 8.14
CA GLY A 227 20.71 17.01 8.45
C GLY A 227 21.30 16.75 9.81
N GLU A 228 22.63 16.78 9.90
CA GLU A 228 23.33 16.65 11.16
C GLU A 228 22.59 17.56 12.13
N ARG A 229 21.97 16.98 13.16
CA ARG A 229 21.40 17.76 14.25
C ARG A 229 22.60 18.45 14.87
N PHE A 230 22.89 19.68 14.43
CA PHE A 230 23.83 20.56 15.10
C PHE A 230 23.41 20.56 16.56
N LYS A 231 24.20 19.91 17.41
CA LYS A 231 24.01 20.01 18.84
C LYS A 231 24.54 21.39 19.21
N TRP A 232 23.77 22.14 19.98
CA TRP A 232 24.21 23.42 20.55
C TRP A 232 25.53 23.32 21.34
N SER A 233 25.98 22.10 21.67
CA SER A 233 27.30 21.82 22.26
C SER A 233 28.49 22.06 21.32
N ASP A 234 28.26 22.21 20.02
CA ASP A 234 29.33 22.28 19.02
C ASP A 234 29.68 23.74 18.64
N VAL A 235 29.05 24.72 19.31
CA VAL A 235 29.43 26.14 19.21
C VAL A 235 30.62 26.40 20.14
N PRO A 236 31.82 26.70 19.64
CA PRO A 236 32.94 27.05 20.51
C PRO A 236 32.59 28.33 21.27
N VAL A 237 32.52 28.22 22.60
CA VAL A 237 32.43 29.38 23.49
C VAL A 237 33.74 30.15 23.34
N THR A 238 33.72 31.26 22.61
CA THR A 238 34.82 32.21 22.61
C THR A 238 34.91 32.80 24.01
N GLY A 239 35.81 32.25 24.82
CA GLY A 239 36.16 32.78 26.14
C GLY A 239 36.65 34.21 25.99
N GLY A 240 35.85 35.16 26.45
CA GLY A 240 36.29 36.53 26.67
C GLY A 240 37.13 36.57 27.94
N THR A 241 38.44 36.61 27.77
CA THR A 241 39.36 37.11 28.80
C THR A 241 39.27 38.63 28.85
N SER A 242 38.87 39.16 29.99
CA SER A 242 39.37 40.42 30.57
C SER A 242 38.86 40.55 32.00
#